data_AF-A0A3B9T260-F1
#
_entry.id   AF-A0A3B9T260-F1
#
_cell.length_a   1.000
_cell.length_b   1.000
_cell.length_c   1.000
_cell.angle_alpha   90.00
_cell.angle_beta   90.00
_cell.angle_gamma   90.00
#
_symmetry.space_group_name_H-M   'P 1'
#
loop_
_entity.id
_entity.type
_entity.pdbx_description
1 polymer ?
#
loop_
_entity_poly.entity_id
_entity_poly.type
_entity_poly.pdbx_seq_one_letter_code
_entity_poly.pdbx_strand_id
1 'polypeptide(L)'
;MKSKTKLMTGGILGGLFVLYIILLKTVDVAPAGSSQTEVGFSHLNQAFFDAFHDHLALYSLTEALGIAAILVALVFAAIGGIQLIRRRSLLKVDRDIYALGGLYVVLGALYVLFEVIVVNCRPIIMPDATEAEASFPSSHTMLICVIMGSTIMVLK
;
A
#
# COMPACT_ATOMS: atom_id res chain seq x y z
N MET A 1 12.58 -15.80 22.39
CA MET A 1 13.45 -15.57 21.23
C MET A 1 12.69 -15.19 19.96
N LYS A 2 11.69 -15.97 19.48
CA LYS A 2 10.96 -15.69 18.21
C LYS A 2 10.33 -14.28 18.11
N SER A 3 9.80 -13.72 19.20
CA SER A 3 9.20 -12.36 19.20
C SER A 3 10.24 -11.23 19.02
N LYS A 4 11.41 -11.33 19.67
CA LYS A 4 12.50 -10.35 19.51
C LYS A 4 13.00 -10.32 18.07
N THR A 5 13.13 -11.48 17.43
CA THR A 5 13.51 -11.58 16.02
C THR A 5 12.48 -10.93 15.11
N LYS A 6 11.17 -11.19 15.30
CA LYS A 6 10.10 -10.54 14.52
C LYS A 6 10.10 -9.01 14.65
N LEU A 7 10.29 -8.50 15.87
CA LEU A 7 10.36 -7.07 16.13
C LEU A 7 11.60 -6.45 15.47
N MET A 8 12.74 -7.11 15.54
CA MET A 8 13.97 -6.67 14.88
C MET A 8 13.82 -6.66 13.36
N THR A 9 13.24 -7.71 12.77
CA THR A 9 12.95 -7.75 11.33
C THR A 9 12.01 -6.62 10.91
N GLY A 10 10.94 -6.37 11.67
CA GLY A 10 10.04 -5.25 11.41
C GLY A 10 10.75 -3.89 11.48
N GLY A 11 11.61 -3.69 12.47
CA GLY A 11 12.42 -2.47 12.59
C GLY A 11 13.38 -2.27 11.42
N ILE A 12 14.06 -3.34 10.98
CA ILE A 12 14.96 -3.29 9.82
C ILE A 12 14.17 -2.95 8.54
N LEU A 13 13.04 -3.61 8.30
CA LEU A 13 12.20 -3.35 7.13
C LEU A 13 11.65 -1.93 7.13
N GLY A 14 11.22 -1.42 8.29
CA GLY A 14 10.79 -0.02 8.45
C GLY A 14 11.93 0.96 8.20
N GLY A 15 13.13 0.68 8.70
CA GLY A 15 14.33 1.49 8.43
C GLY A 15 14.70 1.51 6.96
N LEU A 16 14.67 0.36 6.28
CA LEU A 16 14.90 0.26 4.84
C LEU A 16 13.83 0.99 4.03
N PHE A 17 12.57 0.96 4.46
CA PHE A 17 11.48 1.71 3.83
C PHE A 17 11.71 3.23 3.93
N VAL A 18 12.08 3.74 5.10
CA VAL A 18 12.42 5.16 5.28
C VAL A 18 13.65 5.54 4.47
N LEU A 19 14.69 4.70 4.48
CA LEU A 19 15.88 4.91 3.64
C LEU A 19 15.49 4.97 2.16
N TYR A 20 14.60 4.09 1.70
CA TYR A 20 14.14 4.09 0.32
C TYR A 20 13.38 5.37 -0.04
N ILE A 21 12.52 5.89 0.85
CA ILE A 21 11.88 7.20 0.67
C ILE A 21 12.92 8.31 0.52
N ILE A 22 13.96 8.32 1.37
CA ILE A 22 15.03 9.32 1.29
C ILE A 22 15.75 9.22 -0.05
N LEU A 23 16.09 8.00 -0.50
CA LEU A 23 16.74 7.79 -1.77
C LEU A 23 15.87 8.23 -2.95
N LEU A 24 14.56 7.91 -2.93
CA LEU A 24 13.60 8.40 -3.92
C LEU A 24 13.53 9.93 -3.98
N LYS A 25 13.81 10.63 -2.89
CA LYS A 25 13.79 12.11 -2.84
C LYS A 25 15.15 12.76 -3.14
N THR A 26 16.23 12.00 -3.29
CA THR A 26 17.60 12.57 -3.35
C THR A 26 18.48 12.02 -4.46
N VAL A 27 18.23 10.80 -4.93
CA VAL A 27 19.08 10.14 -5.93
C VAL A 27 18.43 10.23 -7.29
N ASP A 28 19.19 10.75 -8.27
CA ASP A 28 18.77 10.86 -9.67
C ASP A 28 17.36 11.50 -9.81
N VAL A 29 17.17 12.60 -9.07
CA VAL A 29 15.95 13.41 -9.14
C VAL A 29 16.10 14.35 -10.32
N ALA A 30 15.33 14.09 -11.38
CA ALA A 30 15.35 14.88 -12.59
C ALA A 30 13.96 14.85 -13.26
N PRO A 31 13.63 15.84 -14.10
CA PRO A 31 12.42 15.79 -14.93
C PRO A 31 12.38 14.50 -15.75
N ALA A 32 11.27 13.76 -15.68
CA ALA A 32 11.10 12.49 -16.41
C ALA A 32 9.97 12.57 -17.45
N GLY A 33 10.22 11.92 -18.60
CA GLY A 33 9.30 11.81 -19.74
C GLY A 33 8.63 13.12 -20.17
N SER A 34 7.38 13.04 -20.63
CA SER A 34 6.59 14.20 -21.05
C SER A 34 6.07 15.04 -19.89
N SER A 35 6.16 14.53 -18.65
CA SER A 35 5.56 15.17 -17.49
C SER A 35 6.30 16.40 -16.99
N GLN A 36 7.59 16.53 -17.33
CA GLN A 36 8.53 17.51 -16.78
C GLN A 36 8.57 17.58 -15.24
N THR A 37 7.91 16.65 -14.55
CA THR A 37 7.88 16.59 -13.09
C THR A 37 9.15 15.91 -12.59
N GLU A 38 9.69 16.39 -11.47
CA GLU A 38 10.85 15.78 -10.85
C GLU A 38 10.50 14.39 -10.32
N VAL A 39 11.17 13.37 -10.85
CA VAL A 39 11.01 11.97 -10.45
C VAL A 39 12.35 11.49 -9.92
N GLY A 40 12.35 10.87 -8.73
CA GLY A 40 13.53 10.23 -8.18
C GLY A 40 13.86 8.93 -8.90
N PHE A 41 15.13 8.56 -8.96
CA PHE A 41 15.60 7.48 -9.84
C PHE A 41 15.06 7.63 -11.27
N SER A 42 15.04 8.87 -11.79
CA SER A 42 14.39 9.26 -13.04
C SER A 42 14.75 8.32 -14.20
N HIS A 43 16.04 8.06 -14.42
CA HIS A 43 16.49 7.22 -15.53
C HIS A 43 16.08 5.77 -15.37
N LEU A 44 16.13 5.24 -14.14
CA LEU A 44 15.71 3.87 -13.84
C LEU A 44 14.19 3.72 -13.99
N ASN A 45 13.41 4.69 -13.51
CA ASN A 45 11.96 4.68 -13.63
C ASN A 45 11.52 4.82 -15.09
N GLN A 46 12.18 5.67 -15.88
CA GLN A 46 11.94 5.78 -17.31
C GLN A 46 12.27 4.47 -18.03
N ALA A 47 13.44 3.88 -17.77
CA ALA A 47 13.83 2.61 -18.39
C ALA A 47 12.87 1.46 -18.03
N PHE A 48 12.40 1.41 -16.78
CA PHE A 48 11.40 0.43 -16.37
C PHE A 48 10.04 0.69 -17.04
N PHE A 49 9.62 1.94 -17.12
CA PHE A 49 8.39 2.30 -17.83
C PHE A 49 8.49 1.89 -19.31
N ASP A 50 9.57 2.23 -20.00
CA ASP A 50 9.77 1.89 -21.42
C ASP A 50 9.80 0.37 -21.67
N ALA A 51 10.26 -0.41 -20.69
CA ALA A 51 10.30 -1.87 -20.79
C ALA A 51 8.95 -2.55 -20.47
N PHE A 52 8.09 -1.95 -19.65
CA PHE A 52 6.90 -2.61 -19.09
C PHE A 52 5.57 -1.88 -19.33
N HIS A 53 5.56 -0.70 -19.96
CA HIS A 53 4.34 0.11 -20.11
C HIS A 53 3.23 -0.59 -20.93
N ASP A 54 3.58 -1.52 -21.80
CA ASP A 54 2.62 -2.27 -22.63
C ASP A 54 1.78 -3.28 -21.81
N HIS A 55 2.09 -3.50 -20.53
CA HIS A 55 1.38 -4.45 -19.68
C HIS A 55 0.14 -3.86 -18.99
N LEU A 56 -0.82 -3.34 -19.77
CA LEU A 56 -2.14 -2.91 -19.25
C LEU A 56 -2.80 -4.00 -18.37
N ALA A 57 -2.58 -5.27 -18.69
CA ALA A 57 -3.11 -6.40 -17.95
C ALA A 57 -2.66 -6.43 -16.47
N LEU A 58 -1.42 -6.00 -16.16
CA LEU A 58 -0.94 -5.95 -14.78
C LEU A 58 -1.63 -4.83 -14.00
N TYR A 59 -1.85 -3.67 -14.63
CA TYR A 59 -2.56 -2.56 -14.03
C TYR A 59 -3.99 -2.96 -13.65
N SER A 60 -4.76 -3.48 -14.63
CA SER A 60 -6.13 -3.95 -14.39
C SER A 60 -6.20 -5.09 -13.38
N LEU A 61 -5.19 -5.97 -13.34
CA LEU A 61 -5.10 -7.02 -12.34
C LEU A 61 -4.96 -6.44 -10.93
N THR A 62 -4.05 -5.48 -10.73
CA THR A 62 -3.86 -4.86 -9.41
C THR A 62 -5.08 -4.06 -8.95
N GLU A 63 -5.81 -3.45 -9.88
CA GLU A 63 -7.08 -2.77 -9.60
C GLU A 63 -8.13 -3.77 -9.09
N ALA A 64 -8.37 -4.85 -9.84
CA ALA A 64 -9.32 -5.90 -9.47
C ALA A 64 -8.95 -6.56 -8.13
N LEU A 65 -7.66 -6.84 -7.91
CA LEU A 65 -7.17 -7.40 -6.65
C LEU A 65 -7.31 -6.43 -5.48
N GLY A 66 -7.14 -5.12 -5.71
CA GLY A 66 -7.36 -4.11 -4.67
C GLY A 66 -8.82 -4.05 -4.24
N ILE A 67 -9.75 -4.10 -5.18
CA ILE A 67 -11.19 -4.21 -4.89
C ILE A 67 -11.47 -5.49 -4.10
N ALA A 68 -10.92 -6.63 -4.52
CA ALA A 68 -11.08 -7.89 -3.80
C ALA A 68 -10.54 -7.81 -2.36
N ALA A 69 -9.39 -7.16 -2.15
CA ALA A 69 -8.84 -6.94 -0.82
C ALA A 69 -9.77 -6.08 0.06
N ILE A 70 -10.36 -5.00 -0.48
CA ILE A 70 -11.35 -4.20 0.24
C ILE A 70 -12.56 -5.04 0.64
N LEU A 71 -13.07 -5.89 -0.25
CA LEU A 71 -14.18 -6.79 0.07
C LEU A 71 -13.83 -7.75 1.23
N VAL A 72 -12.62 -8.27 1.27
CA VAL A 72 -12.13 -9.10 2.39
C VAL A 72 -12.12 -8.29 3.70
N ALA A 73 -11.66 -7.05 3.68
CA ALA A 73 -11.70 -6.19 4.86
C ALA A 73 -13.14 -5.93 5.34
N LEU A 74 -14.08 -5.72 4.41
CA LEU A 74 -15.51 -5.57 4.72
C LEU A 74 -16.12 -6.83 5.33
N VAL A 75 -15.72 -8.03 4.88
CA VAL A 75 -16.16 -9.29 5.50
C VAL A 75 -15.73 -9.35 6.96
N PHE A 76 -14.47 -9.01 7.29
CA PHE A 76 -14.03 -8.98 8.69
C PHE A 76 -14.75 -7.90 9.52
N ALA A 77 -15.03 -6.73 8.93
CA ALA A 77 -15.83 -5.70 9.58
C ALA A 77 -17.26 -6.18 9.86
N ALA A 78 -17.89 -6.87 8.91
CA ALA A 78 -19.22 -7.46 9.08
C ALA A 78 -19.22 -8.55 10.16
N ILE A 79 -18.21 -9.43 10.18
CA ILE A 79 -18.04 -10.43 11.25
C ILE A 79 -17.94 -9.74 12.60
N GLY A 80 -17.11 -8.69 12.73
CA GLY A 80 -17.00 -7.89 13.95
C GLY A 80 -18.33 -7.27 14.38
N GLY A 81 -19.08 -6.68 13.45
CA GLY A 81 -20.40 -6.13 13.69
C GLY A 81 -21.42 -7.18 14.16
N ILE A 82 -21.44 -8.35 13.52
CA ILE A 82 -22.31 -9.48 13.92
C ILE A 82 -21.94 -9.96 15.33
N GLN A 83 -20.64 -10.08 15.64
CA GLN A 83 -20.20 -10.47 16.98
C GLN A 83 -20.63 -9.43 18.02
N LEU A 84 -20.51 -8.15 17.71
CA LEU A 84 -20.91 -7.07 18.60
C LEU A 84 -22.41 -7.12 18.91
N ILE A 85 -23.25 -7.29 17.88
CA ILE A 85 -24.72 -7.38 18.02
C ILE A 85 -25.12 -8.63 18.82
N ARG A 86 -24.55 -9.80 18.47
CA ARG A 86 -24.93 -11.07 19.11
C ARG A 86 -24.42 -11.19 20.55
N ARG A 87 -23.19 -10.75 20.81
CA ARG A 87 -22.56 -10.86 22.14
C ARG A 87 -22.91 -9.67 23.06
N ARG A 88 -23.51 -8.61 22.50
CA ARG A 88 -23.96 -7.37 23.17
C ARG A 88 -22.90 -6.70 24.03
N SER A 89 -21.62 -6.88 23.66
CA SER A 89 -20.50 -6.34 24.42
C SER A 89 -19.29 -6.22 23.51
N LEU A 90 -18.68 -5.02 23.51
CA LEU A 90 -17.43 -4.76 22.80
C LEU A 90 -16.31 -5.68 23.32
N LEU A 91 -16.22 -5.88 24.64
CA LEU A 91 -15.20 -6.75 25.25
C LEU A 91 -15.28 -8.22 24.81
N LYS A 92 -16.41 -8.62 24.21
CA LYS A 92 -16.63 -9.98 23.75
C LYS A 92 -16.35 -10.18 22.27
N VAL A 93 -15.93 -9.18 21.49
CA VAL A 93 -15.52 -9.40 20.09
C VAL A 93 -14.14 -10.08 20.06
N ASP A 94 -13.93 -10.98 19.09
CA ASP A 94 -12.69 -11.73 18.97
C ASP A 94 -11.47 -10.79 18.84
N ARG A 95 -10.39 -11.12 19.55
CA ARG A 95 -9.18 -10.29 19.58
C ARG A 95 -8.57 -10.10 18.19
N ASP A 96 -8.67 -11.10 17.32
CA ASP A 96 -8.15 -11.02 15.96
C ASP A 96 -8.93 -10.00 15.12
N ILE A 97 -10.24 -9.85 15.32
CA ILE A 97 -11.03 -8.80 14.66
C ILE A 97 -10.57 -7.42 15.12
N TYR A 98 -10.27 -7.25 16.40
CA TYR A 98 -9.71 -5.98 16.89
C TYR A 98 -8.31 -5.71 16.35
N ALA A 99 -7.45 -6.74 16.25
CA ALA A 99 -6.12 -6.61 15.68
C ALA A 99 -6.19 -6.22 14.20
N LEU A 100 -7.06 -6.87 13.42
CA LEU A 100 -7.32 -6.53 12.02
C LEU A 100 -7.88 -5.10 11.88
N GLY A 101 -8.87 -4.73 12.70
CA GLY A 101 -9.44 -3.39 12.70
C GLY A 101 -8.39 -2.32 12.99
N GLY A 102 -7.55 -2.52 14.00
CA GLY A 102 -6.43 -1.62 14.30
C GLY A 102 -5.43 -1.51 13.14
N LEU A 103 -5.05 -2.65 12.55
CA LEU A 103 -4.17 -2.69 11.39
C LEU A 103 -4.76 -1.93 10.19
N TYR A 104 -6.06 -2.10 9.91
CA TYR A 104 -6.72 -1.44 8.78
C TYR A 104 -6.93 0.06 9.01
N VAL A 105 -7.10 0.50 10.26
CA VAL A 105 -7.08 1.93 10.60
C VAL A 105 -5.70 2.54 10.32
N VAL A 106 -4.61 1.87 10.72
CA VAL A 106 -3.24 2.32 10.41
C VAL A 106 -3.01 2.33 8.89
N LEU A 107 -3.46 1.30 8.17
CA LEU A 107 -3.40 1.23 6.72
C LEU A 107 -4.14 2.40 6.06
N GLY A 108 -5.35 2.71 6.51
CA GLY A 108 -6.12 3.87 6.01
C GLY A 108 -5.43 5.21 6.31
N ALA A 109 -4.83 5.36 7.48
CA ALA A 109 -4.06 6.56 7.81
C ALA A 109 -2.82 6.72 6.92
N LEU A 110 -2.10 5.62 6.64
CA LEU A 110 -0.97 5.62 5.72
C LEU A 110 -1.40 5.89 4.28
N TYR A 111 -2.54 5.32 3.85
CA TYR A 111 -3.13 5.62 2.54
C TYR A 111 -3.33 7.13 2.38
N VAL A 112 -4.05 7.76 3.31
CA VAL A 112 -4.31 9.21 3.26
C VAL A 112 -3.02 10.02 3.33
N LEU A 113 -2.06 9.61 4.17
CA LEU A 113 -0.76 10.28 4.29
C LEU A 113 -0.03 10.31 2.95
N PHE A 114 -0.01 9.20 2.21
CA PHE A 114 0.71 9.09 0.95
C PHE A 114 -0.04 9.63 -0.27
N GLU A 115 -1.37 9.77 -0.19
CA GLU A 115 -2.15 10.56 -1.14
C GLU A 115 -1.81 12.07 -1.03
N VAL A 116 -1.59 12.56 0.20
CA VAL A 116 -1.25 13.96 0.43
C VAL A 116 0.24 14.24 0.19
N ILE A 117 1.11 13.32 0.63
CA ILE A 117 2.56 13.46 0.51
C ILE A 117 3.05 12.61 -0.66
N VAL A 118 3.06 13.22 -1.84
CA VAL A 118 3.56 12.58 -3.06
C VAL A 118 5.07 12.38 -2.94
N VAL A 119 5.49 11.12 -2.74
CA VAL A 119 6.91 10.78 -2.59
C VAL A 119 7.61 10.69 -3.95
N ASN A 120 6.99 10.02 -4.90
CA ASN A 120 7.48 9.92 -6.27
C ASN A 120 6.30 9.84 -7.25
N CYS A 121 6.50 10.32 -8.47
CA CYS A 121 5.48 10.33 -9.52
C CYS A 121 5.79 9.32 -10.63
N ARG A 122 4.81 9.10 -11.51
CA ARG A 122 5.04 8.38 -12.77
C ARG A 122 5.91 9.23 -13.69
N PRO A 123 6.77 8.61 -14.52
CA PRO A 123 7.61 9.36 -15.47
C PRO A 123 6.83 9.93 -16.67
N ILE A 124 5.53 9.65 -16.78
CA ILE A 124 4.66 10.15 -17.85
C ILE A 124 3.32 10.63 -17.29
N ILE A 125 2.62 11.46 -18.07
CA ILE A 125 1.22 11.82 -17.83
C ILE A 125 0.35 10.76 -18.51
N MET A 126 -0.59 10.17 -17.75
CA MET A 126 -1.53 9.18 -18.28
C MET A 126 -2.57 9.85 -19.19
N PRO A 127 -3.15 9.13 -20.17
CA PRO A 127 -4.10 9.72 -21.12
C PRO A 127 -5.34 10.39 -20.48
N ASP A 128 -5.71 9.95 -19.29
CA ASP A 128 -6.85 10.43 -18.49
C ASP A 128 -6.46 11.47 -17.43
N ALA A 129 -5.18 11.84 -17.35
CA ALA A 129 -4.64 12.76 -16.35
C ALA A 129 -4.07 14.03 -17.00
N THR A 130 -4.07 15.14 -16.26
CA THR A 130 -3.44 16.41 -16.68
C THR A 130 -2.04 16.61 -16.10
N GLU A 131 -1.71 15.87 -15.04
CA GLU A 131 -0.44 15.97 -14.31
C GLU A 131 0.12 14.57 -14.02
N ALA A 132 1.39 14.49 -13.61
CA ALA A 132 2.01 13.23 -13.23
C ALA A 132 1.40 12.72 -11.92
N GLU A 133 0.76 11.55 -11.97
CA GLU A 133 0.21 10.92 -10.77
C GLU A 133 1.29 10.36 -9.85
N ALA A 134 0.98 10.27 -8.56
CA ALA A 134 1.80 9.56 -7.59
C ALA A 134 1.99 8.10 -8.00
N SER A 135 3.23 7.62 -7.98
CA SER A 135 3.60 6.22 -8.28
C SER A 135 4.04 5.45 -7.05
N PHE A 136 4.46 6.16 -5.99
CA PHE A 136 4.96 5.55 -4.77
C PHE A 136 4.34 6.15 -3.50
N PRO A 137 3.95 5.31 -2.53
CA PRO A 137 3.75 3.86 -2.67
C PRO A 137 2.53 3.54 -3.54
N SER A 138 2.51 2.37 -4.19
CA SER A 138 1.31 1.90 -4.87
C SER A 138 0.20 1.58 -3.87
N SER A 139 -0.88 2.38 -3.89
CA SER A 139 -2.05 2.22 -3.02
C SER A 139 -2.69 0.83 -3.12
N HIS A 140 -2.89 0.33 -4.35
CA HIS A 140 -3.44 -1.01 -4.58
C HIS A 140 -2.54 -2.10 -4.00
N THR A 141 -1.24 -2.03 -4.25
CA THR A 141 -0.27 -3.01 -3.72
C THR A 141 -0.24 -2.98 -2.20
N MET A 142 -0.27 -1.78 -1.60
CA MET A 142 -0.30 -1.60 -0.15
C MET A 142 -1.56 -2.26 0.46
N LEU A 143 -2.74 -1.99 -0.11
CA LEU A 143 -3.99 -2.60 0.33
C LEU A 143 -3.95 -4.14 0.22
N ILE A 144 -3.56 -4.66 -0.95
CA ILE A 144 -3.51 -6.11 -1.21
C ILE A 144 -2.56 -6.80 -0.23
N CYS A 145 -1.31 -6.34 -0.15
CA CYS A 145 -0.29 -6.98 0.67
C CYS A 145 -0.66 -6.97 2.16
N VAL A 146 -1.21 -5.86 2.66
CA VAL A 146 -1.57 -5.75 4.08
C VAL A 146 -2.81 -6.58 4.39
N ILE A 147 -3.91 -6.41 3.64
CA ILE A 147 -5.19 -7.08 3.93
C ILE A 147 -5.10 -8.59 3.67
N MET A 148 -4.56 -9.01 2.53
CA MET A 148 -4.45 -10.44 2.23
C MET A 148 -3.39 -11.09 3.12
N GLY A 149 -2.28 -10.40 3.39
CA GLY A 149 -1.25 -10.87 4.29
C GLY A 149 -1.77 -11.08 5.72
N SER A 150 -2.53 -10.13 6.26
CA SER A 150 -3.14 -10.27 7.60
C SER A 150 -4.23 -11.32 7.63
N THR A 151 -5.00 -11.46 6.55
CA THR A 151 -6.01 -12.52 6.41
C THR A 151 -5.37 -13.91 6.51
N ILE A 152 -4.25 -14.14 5.81
CA ILE A 152 -3.49 -15.40 5.89
C ILE A 152 -2.97 -15.64 7.31
N MET A 153 -2.67 -14.59 8.09
CA MET A 153 -2.22 -14.78 9.47
C MET A 153 -3.34 -15.20 10.42
N VAL A 154 -4.56 -14.72 10.20
CA VAL A 154 -5.72 -14.97 11.06
C VAL A 154 -6.45 -16.27 10.72
N LEU A 155 -6.45 -16.69 9.44
CA LEU A 155 -7.13 -17.92 8.98
C LEU A 155 -6.29 -19.20 9.15
N LYS A 156 -5.22 -19.17 9.96
CA LYS A 156 -4.31 -20.29 10.18
C LYS A 156 -4.76 -21.23 11.28
#